data_AF-A0A956ZED3-F1
#
_entry.id   AF-A0A956ZED3-F1
#
_cell.length_a   1.000
_cell.length_b   1.000
_cell.length_c   1.000
_cell.angle_alpha   90.00
_cell.angle_beta   90.00
_cell.angle_gamma   90.00
#
_symmetry.space_group_name_H-M   'P 1'
#
loop_
_entity.id
_entity.type
_entity.pdbx_description
1 polymer ?
#
loop_
_entity_poly.entity_id
_entity_poly.type
_entity_poly.pdbx_seq_one_letter_code
_entity_poly.pdbx_strand_id
1 'polypeptide(L)'
;MKVRHRKGDKRRSRRRGQSLVETLVGLSILIPLALFAVDIVALINGSHLNEEWAETAAKAAARQNDSRMAREIAEQAIMQVPLSAVVQSVRVDEVKFDPTEGHVRVTTLMDVKLPISFPNFEVVTFRHESIQPIVSTRAPI
;
A
#
# COMPACT_ATOMS: atom_id res chain seq x y z
N MET A 1 -1.58 -26.68 78.83
CA MET A 1 -0.94 -25.70 77.93
C MET A 1 -0.79 -26.32 76.54
N LYS A 2 -1.50 -25.83 75.52
CA LYS A 2 -1.51 -26.43 74.17
C LYS A 2 -1.16 -25.34 73.15
N VAL A 3 0.07 -25.36 72.63
CA VAL A 3 0.57 -24.36 71.68
C VAL A 3 0.07 -24.71 70.28
N ARG A 4 -0.78 -23.85 69.70
CA ARG A 4 -1.23 -23.96 68.30
C ARG A 4 -0.15 -23.39 67.37
N HIS A 5 0.45 -24.24 66.55
CA HIS A 5 1.26 -23.80 65.42
C HIS A 5 0.39 -23.15 64.35
N ARG A 6 0.56 -21.83 64.14
CA ARG A 6 0.10 -21.14 62.93
C ARG A 6 0.93 -21.65 61.74
N LYS A 7 0.33 -22.49 60.89
CA LYS A 7 0.87 -22.75 59.55
C LYS A 7 0.72 -21.46 58.72
N GLY A 8 1.83 -20.76 58.57
CA GLY A 8 1.93 -19.55 57.75
C GLY A 8 1.56 -19.82 56.30
N ASP A 9 0.74 -18.90 55.79
CA ASP A 9 0.09 -18.86 54.49
C ASP A 9 1.10 -18.69 53.34
N LYS A 10 1.73 -19.78 52.88
CA LYS A 10 2.73 -19.75 51.78
C LYS A 10 2.12 -19.63 50.37
N ARG A 11 0.81 -19.37 50.21
CA ARG A 11 0.14 -19.38 48.89
C ARG A 11 0.04 -18.02 48.20
N ARG A 12 0.28 -16.89 48.87
CA ARG A 12 0.08 -15.55 48.29
C ARG A 12 1.17 -15.07 47.32
N SER A 13 2.40 -15.60 47.39
CA SER A 13 3.51 -15.12 46.53
C SER A 13 3.43 -15.61 45.08
N ARG A 14 2.91 -16.82 44.82
CA ARG A 14 2.82 -17.41 43.47
C ARG A 14 1.85 -16.69 42.52
N ARG A 15 0.87 -15.92 43.05
CA ARG A 15 -0.13 -15.23 42.22
C ARG A 15 0.39 -13.96 41.54
N ARG A 16 1.50 -13.37 42.01
CA ARG A 16 2.06 -12.14 41.42
C ARG A 16 2.73 -12.38 40.06
N GLY A 17 3.33 -13.55 39.84
CA GLY A 17 3.94 -13.91 38.56
C GLY A 17 2.93 -14.32 37.49
N GLN A 18 1.78 -14.85 37.89
CA GLN A 18 0.74 -15.33 36.97
C GLN A 18 0.14 -14.21 36.13
N SER A 19 -0.14 -13.05 36.73
CA SER A 19 -0.65 -11.87 36.01
C SER A 19 0.37 -11.32 34.99
N LEU A 20 1.68 -11.36 35.30
CA LEU A 20 2.71 -10.92 34.36
C LEU A 20 2.81 -11.87 33.16
N VAL A 21 2.75 -13.18 33.40
CA VAL A 21 2.78 -14.19 32.33
C VAL A 21 1.54 -14.08 31.45
N GLU A 22 0.37 -13.88 32.03
CA GLU A 22 -0.88 -13.69 31.29
C GLU A 22 -0.84 -12.44 30.41
N THR A 23 -0.36 -11.31 30.93
CA THR A 23 -0.18 -10.08 30.14
C THR A 23 0.85 -10.25 29.03
N LEU A 24 1.98 -10.95 29.29
CA LEU A 24 2.99 -11.22 28.28
C LEU A 24 2.45 -12.10 27.15
N VAL A 25 1.66 -13.14 27.49
CA VAL A 25 1.02 -14.00 26.49
C VAL A 25 -0.01 -13.20 25.68
N GLY A 26 -0.81 -12.35 26.33
CA GLY A 26 -1.75 -11.47 25.64
C GLY A 26 -1.07 -10.49 24.67
N LEU A 27 0.00 -9.83 25.11
CA LEU A 27 0.80 -8.92 24.27
C LEU A 27 1.48 -9.65 23.11
N SER A 28 1.93 -10.89 23.34
CA SER A 28 2.57 -11.70 22.29
C SER A 28 1.64 -11.98 21.12
N ILE A 29 0.32 -12.00 21.34
CA ILE A 29 -0.69 -12.17 20.29
C ILE A 29 -1.13 -10.80 19.74
N LEU A 30 -1.30 -9.81 20.62
CA LEU A 30 -1.83 -8.51 20.25
C LEU A 30 -0.85 -7.69 19.42
N ILE A 31 0.47 -7.79 19.68
CA ILE A 31 1.50 -7.07 18.92
C ILE A 31 1.50 -7.52 17.44
N PRO A 32 1.67 -8.80 17.08
CA PRO A 32 1.63 -9.22 15.67
C PRO A 32 0.32 -8.85 14.97
N LEU A 33 -0.81 -8.92 15.66
CA LEU A 33 -2.11 -8.54 15.08
C LEU A 33 -2.19 -7.04 14.76
N ALA A 34 -1.71 -6.19 15.67
CA ALA A 34 -1.67 -4.74 15.45
C ALA A 34 -0.69 -4.38 14.33
N LEU A 35 0.47 -5.03 14.30
CA LEU A 35 1.47 -4.86 13.25
C LEU A 35 0.93 -5.26 11.87
N PHE A 36 0.22 -6.39 11.79
CA PHE A 36 -0.44 -6.85 10.57
C PHE A 36 -1.51 -5.87 10.06
N ALA A 37 -2.24 -5.22 10.96
CA ALA A 37 -3.22 -4.20 10.57
C ALA A 37 -2.56 -3.00 9.87
N VAL A 38 -1.35 -2.61 10.29
CA VAL A 38 -0.60 -1.52 9.64
C VAL A 38 -0.23 -1.89 8.21
N ASP A 39 0.18 -3.14 7.96
CA ASP A 39 0.50 -3.61 6.60
C ASP A 39 -0.73 -3.62 5.69
N ILE A 40 -1.90 -4.02 6.21
CA ILE A 40 -3.15 -3.96 5.45
C ILE A 40 -3.46 -2.53 5.02
N VAL A 41 -3.31 -1.57 5.93
CA VAL A 41 -3.53 -0.15 5.61
C VAL A 41 -2.56 0.32 4.54
N ALA A 42 -1.29 -0.05 4.64
CA ALA A 42 -0.28 0.27 3.62
C ALA A 42 -0.63 -0.30 2.25
N LEU A 43 -1.15 -1.54 2.18
CA LEU A 43 -1.58 -2.17 0.93
C LEU A 43 -2.79 -1.48 0.31
N ILE A 44 -3.82 -1.17 1.11
CA ILE A 44 -5.02 -0.49 0.64
C ILE A 44 -4.67 0.91 0.12
N ASN A 45 -3.88 1.66 0.90
CA ASN A 45 -3.44 2.99 0.49
C ASN A 45 -2.57 2.93 -0.78
N GLY A 46 -1.70 1.93 -0.89
CA GLY A 46 -0.93 1.69 -2.11
C GLY A 46 -1.83 1.45 -3.33
N SER A 47 -2.85 0.59 -3.20
CA SER A 47 -3.78 0.35 -4.29
C SER A 47 -4.48 1.64 -4.76
N HIS A 48 -4.97 2.46 -3.84
CA HIS A 48 -5.64 3.72 -4.16
C HIS A 48 -4.71 4.74 -4.80
N LEU A 49 -3.49 4.91 -4.28
CA LEU A 49 -2.51 5.82 -4.86
C LEU A 49 -2.14 5.42 -6.30
N ASN A 50 -1.97 4.12 -6.56
CA ASN A 50 -1.64 3.66 -7.91
C ASN A 50 -2.79 3.92 -8.90
N GLU A 51 -4.04 3.76 -8.46
CA GLU A 51 -5.23 4.09 -9.23
C GLU A 51 -5.30 5.59 -9.58
N GLU A 52 -5.10 6.46 -8.59
CA GLU A 52 -5.08 7.92 -8.80
C GLU A 52 -3.97 8.36 -9.77
N TRP A 53 -2.80 7.73 -9.69
CA TRP A 53 -1.67 8.06 -10.57
C TRP A 53 -1.85 7.53 -11.98
N ALA A 54 -2.39 6.32 -12.14
CA ALA A 54 -2.80 5.81 -13.45
C ALA A 54 -3.84 6.73 -14.10
N GLU A 55 -4.85 7.17 -13.34
CA GLU A 55 -5.87 8.07 -13.83
C GLU A 55 -5.29 9.43 -14.23
N THR A 56 -4.42 10.00 -13.41
CA THR A 56 -3.75 11.27 -13.70
C THR A 56 -2.88 11.18 -14.95
N ALA A 57 -2.10 10.11 -15.09
CA ALA A 57 -1.27 9.87 -16.27
C ALA A 57 -2.12 9.67 -17.53
N ALA A 58 -3.21 8.90 -17.44
CA ALA A 58 -4.16 8.72 -18.55
C ALA A 58 -4.82 10.04 -18.95
N LYS A 59 -5.22 10.88 -17.99
CA LYS A 59 -5.81 12.21 -18.26
C LYS A 59 -4.81 13.14 -18.94
N ALA A 60 -3.54 13.07 -18.56
CA ALA A 60 -2.49 13.87 -19.19
C ALA A 60 -2.21 13.39 -20.62
N ALA A 61 -2.15 12.07 -20.83
CA ALA A 61 -1.98 11.43 -22.13
C ALA A 61 -3.17 11.72 -23.08
N ALA A 62 -4.39 11.76 -22.55
CA ALA A 62 -5.63 12.00 -23.31
C ALA A 62 -5.70 13.36 -24.00
N ARG A 63 -4.89 14.32 -23.54
CA ARG A 63 -4.80 15.67 -24.12
C ARG A 63 -3.83 15.76 -25.30
N GLN A 64 -3.16 14.65 -25.63
CA GLN A 64 -2.15 14.60 -26.68
C GLN A 64 -2.71 14.06 -27.98
N ASN A 65 -2.18 14.56 -29.10
CA ASN A 65 -2.62 14.20 -30.45
C ASN A 65 -1.81 13.05 -31.07
N ASP A 66 -0.78 12.56 -30.37
CA ASP A 66 0.17 11.57 -30.88
C ASP A 66 0.53 10.58 -29.78
N SER A 67 0.71 9.31 -30.17
CA SER A 67 1.05 8.20 -29.28
C SER A 67 2.38 8.43 -28.57
N ARG A 68 3.40 8.95 -29.28
CA ARG A 68 4.70 9.25 -28.68
C ARG A 68 4.60 10.33 -27.60
N MET A 69 3.92 11.43 -27.91
CA MET A 69 3.70 12.51 -26.94
C MET A 69 2.83 12.06 -25.76
N ALA A 70 1.80 11.25 -26.01
CA ALA A 70 0.96 10.67 -24.96
C ALA A 70 1.80 9.86 -23.96
N ARG A 71 2.76 9.08 -24.45
CA ARG A 71 3.69 8.33 -23.61
C ARG A 71 4.64 9.23 -22.83
N GLU A 72 5.30 10.18 -23.50
CA GLU A 72 6.24 11.11 -22.86
C GLU A 72 5.57 11.91 -21.73
N ILE A 73 4.35 12.40 -21.97
CA ILE A 73 3.57 13.15 -20.99
C ILE A 73 3.07 12.26 -19.84
N ALA A 74 2.65 11.01 -20.13
CA ALA A 74 2.27 10.07 -19.08
C ALA A 74 3.46 9.76 -18.16
N GLU A 75 4.64 9.51 -18.72
CA GLU A 75 5.87 9.26 -17.97
C GLU A 75 6.26 10.50 -17.15
N GLN A 76 6.19 11.71 -17.74
CA GLN A 76 6.47 12.96 -17.05
C GLN A 76 5.48 13.23 -15.90
N ALA A 77 4.20 12.90 -16.07
CA ALA A 77 3.18 13.05 -15.03
C ALA A 77 3.50 12.17 -13.81
N ILE A 78 3.98 10.94 -14.02
CA ILE A 78 4.39 10.03 -12.95
C ILE A 78 5.69 10.49 -12.27
N MET A 79 6.66 11.04 -13.01
CA MET A 79 7.92 11.52 -12.42
C MET A 79 7.74 12.70 -11.44
N GLN A 80 6.65 13.46 -11.57
CA GLN A 80 6.36 14.61 -10.70
C GLN A 80 5.62 14.21 -9.41
N VAL A 81 5.23 12.95 -9.28
CA VAL A 81 4.50 12.45 -8.12
C VAL A 81 5.42 12.38 -6.90
N PRO A 82 5.01 12.94 -5.74
CA PRO A 82 5.75 12.78 -4.50
C PRO A 82 5.63 11.34 -3.98
N LEU A 83 6.75 10.63 -3.89
CA LEU A 83 6.79 9.29 -3.31
C LEU A 83 6.70 9.37 -1.78
N SER A 84 5.90 8.48 -1.19
CA SER A 84 5.83 8.30 0.27
C SER A 84 6.88 7.29 0.72
N ALA A 85 7.20 7.25 2.03
CA ALA A 85 8.18 6.28 2.58
C ALA A 85 7.81 4.80 2.33
N VAL A 86 6.54 4.52 2.03
CA VAL A 86 6.00 3.18 1.77
C VAL A 86 6.06 2.85 0.27
N VAL A 87 6.03 3.85 -0.61
CA VAL A 87 6.10 3.66 -2.07
C VAL A 87 7.55 3.79 -2.52
N GLN A 88 8.16 2.71 -3.02
CA GLN A 88 9.54 2.71 -3.49
C GLN A 88 9.69 3.27 -4.90
N SER A 89 8.79 2.86 -5.80
CA SER A 89 8.86 3.31 -7.19
C SER A 89 7.48 3.29 -7.85
N VAL A 90 7.34 4.14 -8.85
CA VAL A 90 6.16 4.22 -9.72
C VAL A 90 6.68 4.40 -11.13
N ARG A 91 6.15 3.61 -12.07
CA ARG A 91 6.51 3.72 -13.47
C ARG A 91 5.31 3.45 -14.35
N VAL A 92 5.35 4.00 -15.55
CA VAL A 92 4.43 3.63 -16.63
C VAL A 92 4.92 2.33 -17.24
N ASP A 93 4.05 1.32 -17.26
CA ASP A 93 4.32 0.02 -17.87
C ASP A 93 3.97 0.06 -19.36
N GLU A 94 2.75 0.49 -19.66
CA GLU A 94 2.21 0.50 -21.01
C GLU A 94 1.32 1.73 -21.25
N VAL A 95 1.43 2.29 -22.46
CA VAL A 95 0.52 3.34 -22.96
C VAL A 95 -0.01 2.88 -24.30
N LYS A 96 -1.31 2.62 -24.39
CA LYS A 96 -2.02 2.33 -25.64
C LYS A 96 -2.83 3.55 -26.04
N PHE A 97 -2.42 4.20 -27.11
CA PHE A 97 -3.13 5.32 -27.70
C PHE A 97 -3.88 4.81 -28.93
N ASP A 98 -5.21 4.73 -28.84
CA ASP A 98 -6.07 4.29 -29.95
C ASP A 98 -6.87 5.47 -30.50
N PRO A 99 -6.40 6.11 -31.59
CA PRO A 99 -7.12 7.20 -32.23
C PRO A 99 -8.37 6.74 -32.97
N THR A 100 -8.51 5.44 -33.26
CA THR A 100 -9.68 4.86 -33.95
C THR A 100 -10.84 4.70 -32.96
N GLU A 101 -10.53 4.17 -31.77
CA GLU A 101 -11.50 4.04 -30.68
C GLU A 101 -11.70 5.34 -29.90
N GLY A 102 -10.81 6.31 -30.05
CA GLY A 102 -10.92 7.62 -29.40
C GLY A 102 -10.54 7.60 -27.91
N HIS A 103 -9.73 6.63 -27.49
CA HIS A 103 -9.33 6.45 -26.10
C HIS A 103 -7.83 6.23 -25.95
N VAL A 104 -7.29 6.63 -24.81
CA VAL A 104 -5.95 6.28 -24.35
C VAL A 104 -6.03 5.46 -23.08
N ARG A 105 -5.17 4.45 -22.98
CA ARG A 105 -5.11 3.51 -21.88
C ARG A 105 -3.70 3.51 -21.33
N VAL A 106 -3.55 3.84 -20.05
CA VAL A 106 -2.26 3.92 -19.37
C VAL A 106 -2.25 2.90 -18.24
N THR A 107 -1.22 2.06 -18.23
CA THR A 107 -0.95 1.09 -17.17
C THR A 107 0.23 1.57 -16.34
N THR A 108 0.06 1.63 -15.03
CA THR A 108 1.12 1.93 -14.07
C THR A 108 1.49 0.72 -13.25
N LEU A 109 2.78 0.64 -12.90
CA LEU A 109 3.33 -0.29 -11.93
C LEU A 109 3.89 0.49 -10.76
N MET A 110 3.52 0.07 -9.56
CA MET A 110 3.93 0.69 -8.32
C MET A 110 4.45 -0.34 -7.33
N ASP A 111 5.67 -0.15 -6.86
CA ASP A 111 6.31 -1.04 -5.89
C ASP A 111 6.17 -0.45 -4.48
N VAL A 112 5.53 -1.19 -3.59
CA VAL A 112 5.23 -0.79 -2.20
C VAL A 112 6.02 -1.65 -1.24
N LYS A 113 6.81 -1.02 -0.37
CA LYS A 113 7.49 -1.67 0.75
C LYS A 113 6.51 -1.85 1.91
N LEU A 114 6.34 -3.07 2.40
CA LEU A 114 5.56 -3.29 3.60
C LEU A 114 6.29 -2.72 4.83
N PRO A 115 5.63 -1.93 5.69
CA PRO A 115 6.22 -1.41 6.93
C PRO A 115 6.76 -2.52 7.82
N ILE A 116 6.05 -3.65 7.86
CA ILE A 116 6.44 -4.83 8.64
C ILE A 116 6.63 -5.96 7.66
N SER A 117 7.89 -6.10 7.23
CA SER A 117 8.27 -7.11 6.26
C SER A 117 7.99 -8.49 6.83
N PHE A 118 7.10 -9.23 6.17
CA PHE A 118 6.94 -10.66 6.43
C PHE A 118 8.12 -11.41 5.80
N PRO A 119 8.54 -12.55 6.39
CA PRO A 119 9.56 -13.38 5.77
C PRO A 119 9.13 -13.74 4.33
N ASN A 120 9.99 -13.41 3.36
CA ASN A 120 9.78 -13.59 1.90
C ASN A 120 8.83 -12.59 1.19
N PHE A 121 8.27 -11.59 1.88
CA PHE A 121 7.43 -10.55 1.26
C PHE A 121 7.88 -9.15 1.71
N GLU A 122 8.90 -8.61 1.04
CA GLU A 122 9.40 -7.26 1.32
C GLU A 122 8.72 -6.19 0.45
N VAL A 123 8.37 -6.54 -0.79
CA VAL A 123 7.82 -5.62 -1.80
C VAL A 123 6.59 -6.23 -2.44
N VAL A 124 5.52 -5.43 -2.52
CA VAL A 124 4.29 -5.75 -3.23
C VAL A 124 4.16 -4.81 -4.42
N THR A 125 4.05 -5.38 -5.61
CA THR A 125 3.87 -4.63 -6.85
C THR A 125 2.37 -4.53 -7.17
N PHE A 126 1.87 -3.31 -7.27
CA PHE A 126 0.53 -3.01 -7.75
C PHE A 126 0.57 -2.66 -9.23
N ARG A 127 -0.34 -3.25 -10.00
CA ARG A 127 -0.59 -2.90 -11.40
C ARG A 127 -1.98 -2.34 -11.52
N HIS A 128 -2.10 -1.15 -12.10
CA HIS A 128 -3.41 -0.54 -12.36
C HIS A 128 -3.46 0.01 -13.77
N GLU A 129 -4.65 0.04 -14.35
CA GLU A 129 -4.91 0.49 -15.70
C GLU A 129 -6.06 1.49 -15.69
N SER A 130 -5.84 2.66 -16.30
CA SER A 130 -6.86 3.68 -16.47
C SER A 130 -7.06 4.01 -17.95
N ILE A 131 -8.32 4.22 -18.33
CA ILE A 131 -8.74 4.54 -19.70
C ILE A 131 -9.37 5.93 -19.68
N GLN A 132 -8.96 6.79 -20.61
CA GLN A 132 -9.47 8.15 -20.74
C GLN A 132 -9.79 8.46 -22.21
N PRO A 133 -10.86 9.22 -22.51
CA PRO A 133 -11.17 9.64 -23.87
C PRO A 133 -10.16 10.65 -24.39
N ILE A 134 -9.75 10.53 -25.65
CA ILE A 134 -8.88 11.51 -26.31
C ILE A 134 -9.70 12.80 -26.53
N VAL A 135 -9.24 13.89 -25.94
CA VAL A 135 -9.92 15.19 -26.00
C VAL A 135 -9.28 16.17 -26.98
N SER A 136 -8.10 15.84 -27.52
CA SER A 136 -7.47 16.60 -28.59
C SER A 136 -7.81 15.96 -29.93
N THR A 137 -8.90 16.37 -30.54
CA THR A 137 -9.15 16.11 -31.96
C THR A 137 -8.65 17.31 -32.76
N ARG A 138 -7.86 17.07 -33.81
CA ARG A 138 -7.57 18.13 -34.79
C ARG A 138 -8.90 18.59 -35.39
N ALA A 139 -9.13 19.90 -35.44
CA ALA A 139 -10.27 20.45 -36.15
C ALA A 139 -10.24 19.98 -37.62
N PRO A 140 -11.37 19.51 -38.19
CA PRO A 140 -11.44 19.23 -39.61
C PRO A 140 -11.20 20.55 -40.36
N ILE A 141 -10.27 20.50 -41.31
CA ILE A 141 -9.99 21.60 -42.27
C ILE A 141 -11.03 21.52 -43.39
#